data_AF-A0A2P9F542-F1
#
_entry.id   AF-A0A2P9F542-F1
#
_cell.length_a   1.000
_cell.length_b   1.000
_cell.length_c   1.000
_cell.angle_alpha   90.00
_cell.angle_beta   90.00
_cell.angle_gamma   90.00
#
_symmetry.space_group_name_H-M   'P 1'
#
loop_
_entity.id
_entity.type
_entity.pdbx_description
1 polymer ?
#
loop_
_entity_poly.entity_id
_entity_poly.type
_entity_poly.pdbx_seq_one_letter_code
_entity_poly.pdbx_strand_id
1 'polypeptide(L)' 'MPTSRRLTCQTCRSEEPHEPLNAKERDWLQRQLGNPVSDNYYKCVNDRPDGKVCLNLRTHGHEKHFRLTKRLPDELE' A
#
# COMPACT_ATOMS: atom_id res chain seq x y z
N MET A 1 0.15 14.62 -9.45
CA MET A 1 -0.20 14.03 -8.15
C MET A 1 -0.75 12.64 -8.40
N PRO A 2 -0.29 11.61 -7.69
CA PRO A 2 -0.86 10.28 -7.82
C PRO A 2 -2.32 10.30 -7.37
N THR A 3 -3.21 9.69 -8.15
CA THR A 3 -4.65 9.61 -7.88
C THR A 3 -5.02 8.20 -7.41
N SER A 4 -6.09 8.08 -6.63
CA SER A 4 -6.66 6.79 -6.24
C SER A 4 -7.06 5.97 -7.47
N ARG A 5 -6.83 4.65 -7.42
CA ARG A 5 -7.04 3.73 -8.55
C ARG A 5 -7.44 2.34 -8.08
N ARG A 6 -8.11 1.58 -8.93
CA ARG A 6 -8.31 0.13 -8.70
C ARG A 6 -7.07 -0.62 -9.16
N LEU A 7 -6.54 -1.46 -8.28
CA LEU A 7 -5.30 -2.22 -8.50
C LEU A 7 -5.44 -3.60 -7.87
N THR A 8 -4.74 -4.60 -8.40
CA THR A 8 -4.68 -5.93 -7.79
C THR A 8 -4.08 -5.87 -6.39
N CYS A 9 -4.77 -6.43 -5.41
CA CYS A 9 -4.32 -6.53 -4.02
C CYS A 9 -3.91 -7.97 -3.71
N GLN A 10 -2.69 -8.18 -3.23
CA GLN A 10 -2.21 -9.52 -2.87
C GLN A 10 -2.96 -10.10 -1.65
N THR A 11 -3.36 -9.25 -0.71
CA THR A 11 -4.12 -9.69 0.48
C THR A 11 -5.58 -10.01 0.13
N CYS A 12 -6.25 -9.17 -0.65
CA CYS A 12 -7.66 -9.38 -1.03
C CYS A 12 -7.83 -10.41 -2.16
N ARG A 13 -6.77 -10.66 -2.94
CA ARG A 13 -6.76 -11.54 -4.13
C ARG A 13 -7.75 -11.09 -5.22
N SER A 14 -7.95 -9.78 -5.33
CA SER A 14 -8.93 -9.11 -6.20
C SER A 14 -8.44 -7.70 -6.57
N GLU A 15 -9.12 -7.06 -7.51
CA GLU A 15 -8.91 -5.65 -7.85
C GLU A 15 -9.69 -4.72 -6.92
N GLU A 16 -8.95 -4.00 -6.08
CA GLU A 16 -9.49 -3.21 -4.97
C GLU A 16 -9.12 -1.74 -5.08
N PRO A 17 -9.88 -0.83 -4.43
CA PRO A 17 -9.50 0.57 -4.35
C PRO A 17 -8.16 0.73 -3.61
N HIS A 18 -7.28 1.51 -4.21
CA HIS A 18 -6.01 1.88 -3.63
C HIS A 18 -5.81 3.39 -3.67
N GLU A 19 -5.19 3.90 -2.62
CA GLU A 19 -4.86 5.32 -2.46
C GLU A 19 -3.35 5.52 -2.46
N PRO A 20 -2.86 6.66 -2.96
CA PRO A 20 -1.46 7.03 -2.78
C PRO A 20 -1.10 7.17 -1.31
N LEU A 21 0.16 6.92 -0.99
CA LEU A 21 0.67 7.14 0.36
C LEU A 21 0.77 8.64 0.67
N ASN A 22 0.30 9.03 1.86
CA ASN A 22 0.55 10.37 2.40
C ASN A 22 2.02 10.50 2.86
N ALA A 23 2.43 11.72 3.26
CA ALA A 23 3.81 11.98 3.69
C ALA A 23 4.28 11.04 4.81
N LYS A 24 3.47 10.86 5.85
CA LYS A 24 3.79 10.00 7.01
C LYS A 24 3.94 8.53 6.63
N GLU A 25 3.04 8.03 5.79
CA GLU A 25 3.06 6.65 5.29
C GLU A 25 4.29 6.38 4.41
N ARG A 26 4.69 7.37 3.59
CA ARG A 26 5.92 7.28 2.80
C ARG A 26 7.15 7.30 3.67
N ASP A 27 7.21 8.17 4.67
CA ASP A 27 8.35 8.25 5.61
C ASP A 27 8.52 6.94 6.38
N TRP A 28 7.40 6.36 6.84
CA TRP A 28 7.40 5.04 7.47
C TRP A 28 7.94 3.98 6.50
N LEU A 29 7.43 3.94 5.27
CA LEU A 29 7.84 2.95 4.27
C LEU A 29 9.32 3.11 3.90
N GLN A 30 9.82 4.34 3.79
CA GLN A 30 11.21 4.65 3.52
C GLN A 30 12.12 4.12 4.63
N ARG A 31 11.76 4.30 5.91
CA ARG A 31 12.50 3.73 7.04
C ARG A 31 12.53 2.20 6.99
N GLN A 32 11.44 1.57 6.54
CA GLN A 32 11.32 0.12 6.43
C GLN A 32 12.09 -0.48 5.23
N LEU A 33 12.30 0.29 4.16
CA LEU A 33 12.99 -0.16 2.95
C LEU A 33 14.46 0.26 2.90
N GLY A 34 14.86 1.25 3.71
CA GLY A 34 16.20 1.84 3.69
C GLY A 34 16.53 2.57 2.38
N ASN A 35 15.53 2.85 1.54
CA ASN A 35 15.70 3.47 0.23
C ASN A 35 14.58 4.51 -0.01
N PRO A 36 14.83 5.56 -0.83
CA PRO A 36 13.82 6.55 -1.17
C PRO A 36 12.54 5.93 -1.75
N VAL A 37 11.39 6.38 -1.25
CA VAL A 37 10.05 5.95 -1.70
C VAL A 37 9.47 7.03 -2.60
N SER A 38 9.19 6.69 -3.86
CA SER A 38 8.58 7.63 -4.80
C SER A 38 7.05 7.72 -4.65
N ASP A 39 6.41 8.61 -5.39
CA ASP A 39 4.95 8.83 -5.34
C ASP A 39 4.12 7.72 -6.01
N ASN A 40 4.76 6.64 -6.49
CA ASN A 40 4.12 5.52 -7.17
C ASN A 40 3.69 4.37 -6.25
N TYR A 41 3.73 4.58 -4.93
CA TYR A 41 3.31 3.62 -3.93
C TYR A 41 1.87 3.86 -3.51
N TYR A 42 1.17 2.76 -3.28
CA TYR A 42 -0.25 2.71 -3.04
C TYR A 42 -0.57 1.77 -1.88
N LYS A 43 -1.59 2.11 -1.11
CA LYS A 43 -2.18 1.25 -0.08
C LYS A 43 -3.58 0.82 -0.48
N CYS A 44 -3.91 -0.45 -0.28
CA CYS A 44 -5.28 -0.93 -0.42
C CYS A 44 -6.16 -0.35 0.69
N VAL A 45 -7.33 0.19 0.35
CA VAL A 45 -8.28 0.75 1.31
C VAL A 45 -9.59 -0.03 1.39
N ASN A 46 -9.62 -1.25 0.83
CA ASN A 46 -10.78 -2.12 0.95
C ASN A 46 -10.99 -2.61 2.40
N ASP A 47 -12.24 -2.68 2.82
CA ASP A 47 -12.65 -3.30 4.08
C ASP A 47 -12.58 -4.82 3.97
N ARG A 48 -11.86 -5.43 4.90
CA ARG A 48 -11.72 -6.89 4.96
C ARG A 48 -12.86 -7.51 5.76
N PRO A 49 -13.15 -8.81 5.56
CA PRO A 49 -14.19 -9.52 6.30
C PRO A 49 -13.99 -9.55 7.83
N ASP A 50 -12.77 -9.28 8.31
CA ASP A 50 -12.43 -9.17 9.74
C ASP A 50 -12.71 -7.77 10.31
N GLY A 51 -13.36 -6.88 9.54
CA GLY A 51 -13.72 -5.52 9.95
C GLY A 51 -12.56 -4.53 9.92
N LYS A 52 -11.42 -4.89 9.33
CA LYS A 52 -10.22 -4.03 9.23
C LYS A 52 -9.96 -3.56 7.81
N VAL A 53 -9.39 -2.37 7.66
CA VAL A 53 -8.91 -1.87 6.37
C VAL A 53 -7.69 -2.68 5.91
N CYS A 54 -7.62 -3.04 4.63
CA CYS A 54 -6.60 -3.94 4.12
C CYS A 54 -5.17 -3.40 4.25
N LEU A 55 -4.92 -2.14 3.92
CA LEU A 55 -3.61 -1.46 4.05
C LEU A 55 -2.42 -2.16 3.37
N ASN A 56 -2.69 -3.09 2.44
CA ASN A 56 -1.65 -3.78 1.68
C ASN A 56 -0.91 -2.77 0.79
N LEU A 57 0.42 -2.78 0.86
CA LEU A 57 1.24 -1.87 0.07
C LEU A 57 1.62 -2.49 -1.27
N ARG A 58 1.59 -1.67 -2.31
CA ARG A 58 2.10 -2.03 -3.63
C ARG A 58 2.67 -0.82 -4.37
N THR A 59 3.45 -1.09 -5.41
CA THR A 59 3.83 -0.10 -6.42
C THR A 59 2.85 -0.14 -7.59
N HIS A 60 2.81 0.95 -8.37
CA HIS A 60 2.02 1.01 -9.60
C HIS A 60 2.50 0.00 -10.67
N GLY A 61 3.81 -0.29 -10.70
CA GLY A 61 4.44 -1.10 -11.75
C GLY A 61 4.05 -2.58 -11.77
N HIS A 62 4.33 -3.21 -12.91
CA HIS A 62 4.22 -4.65 -13.13
C HIS A 62 5.45 -5.37 -12.53
N GLU A 63 5.23 -6.50 -11.87
CA GLU A 63 6.26 -7.52 -11.59
C GLU A 63 7.27 -7.27 -10.45
N LYS A 64 6.76 -6.89 -9.29
CA LYS A 64 6.92 -7.63 -8.03
C LYS A 64 6.41 -6.72 -6.93
N HIS A 65 5.33 -7.16 -6.30
CA HIS A 65 5.03 -6.72 -4.94
C HIS A 65 6.31 -6.88 -4.10
N PHE A 66 6.42 -6.14 -3.01
CA PHE A 66 7.49 -6.34 -2.04
C PHE A 66 7.81 -7.83 -1.89
N ARG A 67 9.11 -8.18 -1.78
CA ARG A 67 9.56 -9.58 -1.66
C ARG A 67 8.76 -10.37 -0.62
N LEU A 68 8.30 -9.68 0.43
CA LEU A 68 7.29 -10.12 1.38
C LEU A 68 6.15 -9.10 1.39
N THR A 69 4.91 -9.57 1.48
CA THR A 69 3.73 -8.72 1.63
C THR A 69 3.94 -7.68 2.73
N LYS A 70 4.02 -6.40 2.37
CA LYS A 70 4.08 -5.30 3.35
C LYS A 70 2.70 -4.69 3.52
N ARG A 71 2.34 -4.41 4.76
CA ARG A 71 1.10 -3.77 5.16
C ARG A 71 1.45 -2.57 6.02
N LEU A 72 0.76 -1.45 5.84
CA LEU A 72 0.85 -0.38 6.83
C LEU A 72 0.28 -0.89 8.17
N PRO A 73 0.84 -0.43 9.31
CA PRO A 73 0.21 -0.69 10.60
C PRO A 73 -1.15 0.00 10.65
N ASP A 74 -2.06 -0.54 11.47
CA ASP A 74 -3.41 0.02 11.64
C ASP A 74 -3.34 1.44 12.26
N GLU A 75 -2.32 1.73 13.07
CA GLU A 75 -2.00 3.06 13.60
C GLU A 75 -0.54 3.41 13.29
N LEU A 76 -0.32 4.57 12.66
CA LEU A 76 1.00 5.18 12.51
C LEU A 76 1.12 6.26 13.57
N GLU A 77 1.95 6.05 14.61
CA GLU A 77 2.31 7.06 15.62
C GLU A 77 3.00 8.29 15.01
#